data_AF-A0A1H5X4T8-F1
#
_entry.id   AF-A0A1H5X4T8-F1
#
_cell.length_a   1.000
_cell.length_b   1.000
_cell.length_c   1.000
_cell.angle_alpha   90.00
_cell.angle_beta   90.00
_cell.angle_gamma   90.00
#
_symmetry.space_group_name_H-M   'P 1'
#
loop_
_entity.id
_entity.type
_entity.pdbx_description
1 polymer ?
#
loop_
_entity_poly.entity_id
_entity_poly.type
_entity_poly.pdbx_seq_one_letter_code
_entity_poly.pdbx_strand_id
1 'polypeptide(L)'
;MDRIEFKWTDGNNEAFQQFYIETEKYYSQIVGGVEKRAGFVPYNLSDTISDVLIAYINGKPVGCAGLKKYSDSDVEIKRVWVEAESRGQKIASRMMDFIEEKARQMNYKRAILQTRPIM
;
A
#
# COMPACT_ATOMS: atom_id res chain seq x y z
N MET A 1 17.57 -15.99 -9.20
CA MET A 1 16.31 -15.26 -8.95
C MET A 1 16.40 -14.75 -7.53
N ASP A 2 16.40 -13.44 -7.34
CA ASP A 2 16.54 -12.87 -6.00
C ASP A 2 15.32 -13.23 -5.15
N ARG A 3 15.57 -13.61 -3.90
CA ARG A 3 14.51 -14.04 -2.99
C ARG A 3 13.74 -12.81 -2.52
N ILE A 4 12.44 -12.78 -2.80
CA ILE A 4 11.54 -11.75 -2.26
C ILE A 4 11.11 -12.17 -0.85
N GLU A 5 11.32 -11.29 0.11
CA GLU A 5 10.84 -11.42 1.49
C GLU A 5 9.65 -10.50 1.73
N PHE A 6 8.69 -10.94 2.54
CA PHE A 6 7.54 -10.13 2.94
C PHE A 6 7.54 -9.99 4.46
N LYS A 7 7.44 -8.76 4.96
CA LYS A 7 7.46 -8.47 6.41
C LYS A 7 6.27 -7.59 6.78
N TRP A 8 5.56 -7.98 7.83
CA TRP A 8 4.48 -7.19 8.41
C TRP A 8 5.04 -6.11 9.35
N THR A 9 4.41 -4.95 9.31
CA THR A 9 4.71 -3.76 10.13
C THR A 9 3.43 -2.91 10.21
N ASP A 10 3.56 -1.63 10.54
CA ASP A 10 2.45 -0.68 10.67
C ASP A 10 2.74 0.64 9.96
N GLY A 11 1.81 1.60 10.08
CA GLY A 11 1.90 2.92 9.50
C GLY A 11 3.14 3.75 9.85
N ASN A 12 3.81 3.48 10.96
CA ASN A 12 4.98 4.24 11.41
C ASN A 12 6.29 3.76 10.78
N ASN A 13 6.26 2.70 9.95
CA ASN A 13 7.45 2.19 9.30
C ASN A 13 8.03 3.19 8.30
N GLU A 14 9.33 3.48 8.42
CA GLU A 14 10.02 4.46 7.57
C GLU A 14 9.91 4.14 6.07
N ALA A 15 10.05 2.87 5.67
CA ALA A 15 9.93 2.47 4.28
C ALA A 15 8.50 2.64 3.76
N PHE A 16 7.49 2.41 4.60
CA PHE A 16 6.10 2.66 4.23
C PHE A 16 5.80 4.16 4.07
N GLN A 17 6.31 5.00 4.97
CA GLN A 17 6.19 6.45 4.86
C GLN A 17 6.87 6.99 3.59
N GLN A 18 8.02 6.41 3.22
CA GLN A 18 8.69 6.74 1.96
C GLN A 18 7.85 6.34 0.74
N PHE A 19 7.32 5.12 0.69
CA PHE A 19 6.42 4.71 -0.39
C PHE A 19 5.16 5.55 -0.47
N TYR A 20 4.63 6.02 0.67
CA TYR A 20 3.53 6.95 0.70
C TYR A 20 3.89 8.25 -0.04
N ILE A 21 5.04 8.86 0.29
CA ILE A 21 5.52 10.09 -0.36
C ILE A 21 5.70 9.88 -1.88
N GLU A 22 6.31 8.76 -2.28
CA GLU A 22 6.54 8.43 -3.69
C GLU A 22 5.24 8.23 -4.46
N THR A 23 4.29 7.51 -3.87
CA THR A 23 2.96 7.30 -4.43
C THR A 23 2.23 8.62 -4.62
N GLU A 24 2.29 9.53 -3.64
CA GLU A 24 1.68 10.86 -3.75
C GLU A 24 2.37 11.72 -4.82
N LYS A 25 3.70 11.67 -4.95
CA LYS A 25 4.44 12.34 -6.03
C LYS A 25 3.99 11.81 -7.40
N TYR A 26 3.92 10.50 -7.57
CA TYR A 26 3.49 9.85 -8.81
C TYR A 26 2.07 10.26 -9.21
N TYR A 27 1.12 10.24 -8.27
CA TYR A 27 -0.25 10.67 -8.55
C TYR A 27 -0.32 12.16 -8.92
N SER A 28 0.42 13.03 -8.24
CA SER A 28 0.45 14.46 -8.54
C SER A 28 1.02 14.73 -9.93
N GLN A 29 1.98 13.94 -10.41
CA GLN A 29 2.46 14.01 -11.79
C GLN A 29 1.38 13.63 -12.80
N ILE A 30 0.64 12.54 -12.55
CA ILE A 30 -0.40 12.06 -13.48
C ILE A 30 -1.55 13.07 -13.62
N VAL A 31 -1.99 13.69 -12.52
CA VAL A 31 -3.15 14.60 -12.57
C VAL A 31 -2.80 16.04 -12.94
N GLY A 32 -1.53 16.33 -13.26
CA GLY A 32 -1.09 17.65 -13.72
C GLY A 32 -0.85 18.68 -12.61
N GLY A 33 -0.36 18.25 -11.45
CA GLY A 33 0.13 19.14 -10.38
C GLY A 33 -0.57 18.96 -9.03
N VAL A 34 0.10 19.39 -7.96
CA VAL A 34 -0.38 19.30 -6.57
C VAL A 34 -1.64 20.15 -6.35
N GLU A 35 -1.79 21.26 -7.07
CA GLU A 35 -2.94 22.18 -6.93
C GLU A 35 -4.28 21.51 -7.27
N LYS A 36 -4.30 20.63 -8.28
CA LYS A 36 -5.47 19.80 -8.61
C LYS A 36 -5.77 18.72 -7.56
N ARG A 37 -4.91 18.58 -6.55
CA ARG A 37 -5.07 17.73 -5.37
C ARG A 37 -5.00 18.52 -4.05
N ALA A 38 -5.13 19.85 -4.07
CA ALA A 38 -5.02 20.66 -2.85
C ALA A 38 -6.03 20.29 -1.73
N GLY A 39 -7.12 19.59 -2.07
CA GLY A 39 -8.02 18.97 -1.08
C GLY A 39 -7.47 17.69 -0.39
N PHE A 40 -6.25 17.26 -0.72
CA PHE A 40 -5.65 15.98 -0.32
C PHE A 40 -4.16 16.12 0.06
N VAL A 41 -3.81 16.92 1.07
CA VAL A 41 -2.47 16.92 1.69
C VAL A 41 -2.61 17.37 3.17
N PRO A 42 -1.90 16.81 4.17
CA PRO A 42 -1.90 15.43 4.64
C PRO A 42 -2.09 15.42 6.18
N TYR A 43 -3.21 14.90 6.69
CA TYR A 43 -3.16 14.37 8.07
C TYR A 43 -2.34 13.07 8.02
N ASN A 44 -1.60 12.76 9.08
CA ASN A 44 -0.85 11.52 9.27
C ASN A 44 -1.77 10.28 9.12
N LEU A 45 -2.12 9.95 7.89
CA LEU A 45 -3.09 8.91 7.55
C LEU A 45 -2.44 7.53 7.57
N SER A 46 -1.10 7.47 7.61
CA SER A 46 -0.33 6.25 7.82
C SER A 46 -0.68 5.60 9.16
N ASP A 47 -0.81 6.39 10.23
CA ASP A 47 -0.91 5.88 11.61
C ASP A 47 -2.22 5.12 11.85
N THR A 48 -3.22 5.35 11.00
CA THR A 48 -4.51 4.63 11.03
C THR A 48 -4.47 3.28 10.29
N ILE A 49 -3.36 2.97 9.60
CA ILE A 49 -3.14 1.70 8.89
C ILE A 49 -2.37 0.78 9.84
N SER A 50 -3.11 -0.10 10.50
CA SER A 50 -2.59 -0.97 11.57
C SER A 50 -1.67 -2.08 11.05
N ASP A 51 -1.92 -2.56 9.83
CA ASP A 51 -1.20 -3.69 9.26
C ASP A 51 -0.69 -3.32 7.88
N VAL A 52 0.63 -3.25 7.73
CA VAL A 52 1.33 -2.95 6.51
C VAL A 52 2.23 -4.11 6.15
N LEU A 53 2.15 -4.58 4.91
CA LEU A 53 3.07 -5.56 4.36
C LEU A 53 4.11 -4.83 3.50
N ILE A 54 5.38 -5.10 3.72
CA ILE A 54 6.49 -4.59 2.88
C ILE A 54 7.19 -5.77 2.21
N ALA A 55 7.37 -5.66 0.90
CA ALA A 55 8.17 -6.59 0.10
C ALA A 55 9.62 -6.09 0.03
N TYR A 56 10.59 -6.99 0.22
CA TYR A 56 12.01 -6.72 0.16
C TYR A 56 12.70 -7.61 -0.87
N ILE A 57 13.68 -7.06 -1.59
CA ILE A 57 14.63 -7.79 -2.43
C ILE A 57 16.04 -7.40 -1.96
N ASN A 58 16.85 -8.39 -1.59
CA ASN A 58 18.22 -8.18 -1.10
C ASN A 58 18.31 -7.13 0.03
N GLY A 59 17.32 -7.12 0.94
CA GLY A 59 17.22 -6.18 2.05
C GLY A 59 16.70 -4.78 1.68
N LYS A 60 16.52 -4.45 0.39
CA LYS A 60 15.92 -3.19 -0.06
C LYS A 60 14.40 -3.32 -0.12
N PRO A 61 13.61 -2.39 0.46
CA PRO A 61 12.16 -2.37 0.27
C PRO A 61 11.83 -2.06 -1.20
N VAL A 62 10.90 -2.80 -1.79
CA VAL A 62 10.51 -2.66 -3.20
C VAL A 62 9.00 -2.57 -3.45
N GLY A 63 8.19 -2.69 -2.40
CA GLY A 63 6.75 -2.51 -2.51
C GLY A 63 6.05 -2.61 -1.17
N CYS A 64 4.81 -2.12 -1.11
CA CYS A 64 3.97 -2.19 0.06
C CYS A 64 2.49 -2.38 -0.27
N ALA A 65 1.74 -2.83 0.73
CA ALA A 65 0.28 -2.79 0.79
C ALA A 65 -0.16 -2.67 2.25
N GLY A 66 -1.21 -1.91 2.53
CA GLY A 66 -1.74 -1.70 3.88
C GLY A 66 -3.18 -2.15 4.00
N LEU A 67 -3.57 -2.56 5.21
CA LEU A 67 -4.94 -2.83 5.62
C LEU A 67 -5.39 -1.77 6.64
N LYS A 68 -6.54 -1.18 6.37
CA LYS A 68 -7.18 -0.21 7.26
C LYS A 68 -8.58 -0.68 7.59
N LYS A 69 -8.96 -0.68 8.88
CA LYS A 69 -10.34 -0.98 9.28
C LYS A 69 -11.30 -0.03 8.56
N TYR A 70 -12.32 -0.59 7.90
CA TYR A 70 -13.36 0.17 7.22
C TYR A 70 -14.68 0.13 8.01
N SER A 71 -15.06 -1.05 8.48
CA SER A 71 -16.19 -1.27 9.40
C SER A 71 -15.88 -2.45 10.32
N ASP A 72 -16.85 -2.92 11.10
CA ASP A 72 -16.69 -4.13 11.91
C ASP A 72 -16.65 -5.43 11.06
N SER A 73 -17.13 -5.39 9.82
CA SER A 73 -17.12 -6.54 8.90
C SER A 73 -16.16 -6.38 7.74
N ASP A 74 -15.71 -5.17 7.44
CA ASP A 74 -14.99 -4.86 6.22
C ASP A 74 -13.66 -4.19 6.50
N VAL A 75 -12.68 -4.49 5.65
CA VAL A 75 -11.36 -3.86 5.65
C VAL A 75 -11.07 -3.21 4.31
N GLU A 76 -10.36 -2.09 4.32
CA GLU A 76 -9.90 -1.40 3.13
C GLU A 76 -8.43 -1.74 2.85
N ILE A 77 -8.13 -2.13 1.62
CA ILE A 77 -6.77 -2.23 1.10
C ILE A 77 -6.34 -0.83 0.67
N LYS A 78 -5.25 -0.33 1.26
CA LYS A 78 -4.69 1.00 1.03
C LYS A 78 -3.23 0.93 0.64
N ARG A 79 -2.76 1.97 -0.04
CA ARG A 79 -1.32 2.20 -0.33
C ARG A 79 -0.63 0.99 -0.95
N VAL A 80 -1.21 0.47 -2.04
CA VAL A 80 -0.58 -0.58 -2.84
C VAL A 80 0.43 0.08 -3.79
N TRP A 81 1.70 -0.28 -3.63
CA TRP A 81 2.80 0.23 -4.46
C TRP A 81 3.83 -0.85 -4.73
N VAL A 82 4.40 -0.85 -5.94
CA VAL A 82 5.60 -1.63 -6.29
C VAL A 82 6.50 -0.72 -7.11
N GLU A 83 7.77 -0.70 -6.72
CA GLU A 83 8.82 0.05 -7.40
C GLU A 83 8.89 -0.29 -8.87
N ALA A 84 9.06 0.71 -9.73
CA ALA A 84 8.99 0.55 -11.18
C ALA A 84 9.96 -0.54 -11.69
N GLU A 85 11.18 -0.56 -11.15
CA GLU A 85 12.24 -1.53 -11.48
C GLU A 85 11.90 -2.96 -11.02
N SER A 86 10.99 -3.12 -10.06
CA SER A 86 10.58 -4.41 -9.49
C SER A 86 9.23 -4.92 -10.01
N ARG A 87 8.61 -4.19 -10.96
CA ARG A 87 7.37 -4.62 -11.63
C ARG A 87 7.60 -5.80 -12.58
N GLY A 88 6.52 -6.47 -12.98
CA GLY A 88 6.60 -7.68 -13.83
C GLY A 88 6.99 -8.96 -13.09
N GLN A 89 7.39 -8.88 -11.82
CA GLN A 89 7.84 -10.01 -11.00
C GLN A 89 6.74 -10.62 -10.11
N LYS A 90 5.46 -10.32 -10.39
CA LYS A 90 4.28 -10.77 -9.61
C LYS A 90 4.30 -10.41 -8.11
N ILE A 91 5.09 -9.41 -7.70
CA ILE A 91 5.18 -8.96 -6.29
C ILE A 91 3.82 -8.52 -5.76
N ALA A 92 3.10 -7.68 -6.50
CA ALA A 92 1.78 -7.19 -6.10
C ALA A 92 0.78 -8.33 -5.88
N SER A 93 0.71 -9.30 -6.80
CA SER A 93 -0.16 -10.47 -6.65
C SER A 93 0.14 -11.24 -5.38
N ARG A 94 1.42 -11.52 -5.10
CA ARG A 94 1.81 -12.22 -3.86
C ARG A 94 1.48 -11.39 -2.62
N MET A 95 1.67 -10.07 -2.65
CA MET A 95 1.26 -9.21 -1.54
C MET A 95 -0.25 -9.30 -1.30
N MET A 96 -1.08 -9.33 -2.36
CA MET A 96 -2.53 -9.46 -2.21
C MET A 96 -2.92 -10.79 -1.55
N ASP A 97 -2.26 -11.90 -1.89
CA ASP A 97 -2.50 -13.19 -1.22
C ASP A 97 -2.30 -13.09 0.30
N PHE A 98 -1.21 -12.45 0.75
CA PHE A 98 -0.94 -12.21 2.17
C PHE A 98 -1.95 -11.26 2.81
N ILE A 99 -2.34 -10.20 2.10
CA ILE A 99 -3.29 -9.19 2.58
C ILE A 99 -4.68 -9.82 2.79
N GLU A 100 -5.15 -10.61 1.83
CA GLU A 100 -6.45 -11.29 1.92
C GLU A 100 -6.47 -12.35 3.02
N GLU A 101 -5.38 -13.12 3.16
CA GLU A 101 -5.23 -14.10 4.25
C GLU A 101 -5.23 -13.42 5.62
N LYS A 102 -4.48 -12.32 5.78
CA LYS A 102 -4.47 -11.53 7.01
C LYS A 102 -5.86 -10.97 7.34
N ALA A 103 -6.57 -10.43 6.35
CA ALA A 103 -7.94 -9.94 6.53
C ALA A 103 -8.89 -11.05 7.01
N ARG A 104 -8.77 -12.26 6.44
CA ARG A 104 -9.53 -13.44 6.85
C ARG A 104 -9.23 -13.85 8.30
N GLN A 105 -7.96 -13.86 8.69
CA GLN A 105 -7.53 -14.17 10.07
C GLN A 105 -8.06 -13.16 11.10
N MET A 106 -8.25 -11.91 10.68
CA MET A 106 -8.85 -10.84 11.48
C MET A 106 -10.40 -10.90 11.50
N ASN A 107 -11.01 -11.94 10.93
CA ASN A 107 -12.46 -12.15 10.82
C ASN A 107 -13.22 -11.11 9.98
N TYR A 108 -12.53 -10.38 9.09
CA TYR A 108 -13.23 -9.54 8.11
C TYR A 108 -13.88 -10.41 7.03
N LYS A 109 -15.08 -10.00 6.62
CA LYS A 109 -15.90 -10.70 5.61
C LYS A 109 -15.62 -10.21 4.19
N ARG A 110 -15.12 -8.97 4.05
CA ARG A 110 -14.87 -8.33 2.75
C ARG A 110 -13.67 -7.41 2.81
N ALA A 111 -12.87 -7.45 1.74
CA ALA A 111 -11.84 -6.47 1.45
C ALA A 111 -12.34 -5.50 0.36
N ILE A 112 -12.09 -4.21 0.56
CA ILE A 112 -12.49 -3.13 -0.36
C ILE A 112 -11.21 -2.48 -0.90
N LEU A 113 -11.14 -2.32 -2.22
CA LEU A 113 -10.08 -1.56 -2.88
C LEU A 113 -10.70 -0.41 -3.67
N GLN A 114 -10.33 0.82 -3.32
CA GLN A 114 -10.78 2.00 -4.07
C GLN A 114 -9.89 2.20 -5.31
N THR A 115 -10.51 2.15 -6.48
CA THR A 115 -9.84 2.45 -7.76
C THR A 115 -10.37 3.77 -8.31
N ARG A 116 -9.49 4.59 -8.89
CA ARG A 116 -9.89 5.81 -9.61
C ARG A 116 -9.42 5.71 -11.07
N PRO A 117 -10.29 5.97 -12.06
CA PRO A 117 -9.83 6.08 -13.44
C PRO A 117 -8.82 7.21 -13.56
N ILE A 118 -7.79 6.99 -14.36
CA ILE A 118 -6.91 8.08 -14.82
C ILE A 118 -7.72 8.80 -15.90
N MET A 119 -8.15 10.03 -15.60
CA MET A 119 -8.82 10.93 -16.54
C MET A 119 -7.80 11.96 -17.03
#